data_AF-A0A257A0A7-F1
#
_entry.id   AF-A0A257A0A7-F1
#
_cell.length_a   1.000
_cell.length_b   1.000
_cell.length_c   1.000
_cell.angle_alpha   90.00
_cell.angle_beta   90.00
_cell.angle_gamma   90.00
#
_symmetry.space_group_name_H-M   'P 1'
#
loop_
_entity.id
_entity.type
_entity.pdbx_description
1 polymer ?
#
loop_
_entity_poly.entity_id
_entity_poly.type
_entity_poly.pdbx_seq_one_letter_code
_entity_poly.pdbx_strand_id
1 'polypeptide(L)'
;MVFKKHWPLIARTYWCPVCNVPLLSSRCYKCGGEGYELKLREPGDVRIAFEHDINQLLNALSMEKFKSRFFYERVILLNKTTHIDDAKEVIVDGNIFGIMLYNPFESKWEFRPSYYGALRLIEKDVIETLIIREKIKPTQIITLPAPLEKQHYVVLVNTKEEPVGLAKVISKNKIKVIKVYKQKFYFETSARKATLEDVIRANEDHLDNMIQKATKFLEKMHTKISKKVIVSFSGGKDSLVSLHLTLRSLGDCPLLFNDTGIELPETVKTVHEVADRYGLDLEVADAGNAFWESVKFYGPPARDYRWCCKVAKLVPLARKILKNYPSGILNIVGQRAYESLDRARSPRIWRNKWIPTIISISPIQYWNQLAIWLYIFRNKLKANPLYYTGFDRIGCYMCPASRLAEFEVVKKTHPTLWNKWESFLYKWAKRINAPKEWVTLGLWRWLGPATPKKVLAKKHREFVGKWREQYRAWLDMYIVETSISDEK
;
A
#
# COMPACT_ATOMS: atom_id res chain seq x y z
N MET A 1 -15.80 12.76 -19.87
CA MET A 1 -16.03 11.55 -19.05
C MET A 1 -14.71 11.00 -18.55
N VAL A 2 -14.43 11.05 -17.24
CA VAL A 2 -13.32 10.26 -16.68
C VAL A 2 -13.86 8.85 -16.51
N PHE A 3 -13.48 7.91 -17.39
CA PHE A 3 -13.83 6.51 -17.23
C PHE A 3 -13.40 6.07 -15.81
N LYS A 4 -14.38 5.69 -14.98
CA LYS A 4 -14.10 5.11 -13.67
C LYS A 4 -13.28 3.85 -13.94
N LYS A 5 -12.02 3.83 -13.52
CA LYS A 5 -11.15 2.68 -13.73
C LYS A 5 -11.67 1.55 -12.85
N HIS A 6 -12.41 0.62 -13.44
CA HIS A 6 -12.91 -0.57 -12.77
C HIS A 6 -11.79 -1.59 -12.63
N TRP A 7 -11.73 -2.24 -11.46
CA TRP A 7 -10.84 -3.36 -11.27
C TRP A 7 -11.40 -4.58 -12.01
N PRO A 8 -10.61 -5.27 -12.86
CA PRO A 8 -11.09 -6.48 -13.53
C PRO A 8 -11.21 -7.67 -12.56
N LEU A 9 -10.56 -7.58 -11.40
CA LEU A 9 -10.59 -8.56 -10.32
C LEU A 9 -10.76 -7.84 -8.99
N ILE A 10 -11.69 -8.32 -8.18
CA ILE A 10 -12.01 -7.79 -6.85
C ILE A 10 -11.86 -8.93 -5.84
N ALA A 11 -11.13 -8.69 -4.77
CA ALA A 11 -11.02 -9.61 -3.65
C ALA A 11 -12.28 -9.53 -2.80
N ARG A 12 -12.92 -10.68 -2.57
CA ARG A 12 -14.05 -10.81 -1.65
C ARG A 12 -13.54 -11.24 -0.28
N THR A 13 -14.01 -10.57 0.75
CA THR A 13 -13.74 -10.92 2.15
C THR A 13 -15.07 -11.00 2.87
N TYR A 14 -15.23 -12.00 3.73
CA TYR A 14 -16.44 -12.23 4.49
C TYR A 14 -16.16 -12.03 5.98
N TRP A 15 -17.20 -12.01 6.80
CA TRP A 15 -17.09 -11.91 8.25
C TRP A 15 -18.02 -12.91 8.92
N CYS A 16 -17.49 -13.70 9.86
CA CYS A 16 -18.28 -14.59 10.69
C CYS A 16 -18.90 -13.81 11.85
N PRO A 17 -20.24 -13.64 11.94
CA PRO A 17 -20.85 -12.91 13.05
C PRO A 17 -20.70 -13.64 14.40
N VAL A 18 -20.70 -14.97 14.38
CA VAL A 18 -20.65 -15.81 15.60
C VAL A 18 -19.25 -15.86 16.21
N CYS A 19 -18.21 -16.02 15.38
CA CYS A 19 -16.83 -16.04 15.86
C CYS A 19 -16.20 -14.64 15.91
N ASN A 20 -16.84 -13.64 15.28
CA ASN A 20 -16.34 -12.29 15.12
C ASN A 20 -14.94 -12.23 14.49
N VAL A 21 -14.77 -12.92 13.36
CA VAL A 21 -13.49 -13.04 12.63
C VAL A 21 -13.68 -12.83 11.12
N PRO A 22 -12.67 -12.31 10.42
CA PRO A 22 -12.69 -12.22 8.96
C PRO A 22 -12.51 -13.61 8.32
N LEU A 23 -13.12 -13.79 7.15
CA LEU A 23 -13.08 -15.03 6.39
C LEU A 23 -12.68 -14.81 4.92
N LEU A 24 -11.93 -15.75 4.36
CA LEU A 24 -11.56 -15.82 2.94
C LEU A 24 -12.68 -16.40 2.07
N SER A 25 -13.60 -17.17 2.68
CA SER A 25 -14.80 -17.72 2.05
C SER A 25 -16.04 -17.43 2.90
N SER A 26 -17.23 -17.72 2.38
CA SER A 26 -18.48 -17.50 3.11
C SER A 26 -18.70 -18.45 4.29
N ARG A 27 -17.92 -19.53 4.45
CA ARG A 27 -18.11 -20.52 5.52
C ARG A 27 -17.00 -20.44 6.55
N CYS A 28 -17.36 -20.35 7.82
CA CYS A 28 -16.42 -20.39 8.94
C CYS A 28 -16.10 -21.84 9.30
N TYR A 29 -14.84 -22.26 9.15
CA TYR A 29 -14.44 -23.62 9.53
C TYR A 29 -14.55 -23.85 11.04
N LYS A 30 -14.27 -22.82 11.85
CA LYS A 30 -14.25 -22.91 13.32
C LYS A 30 -15.63 -23.21 13.94
N CYS A 31 -16.69 -22.57 13.47
CA CYS A 31 -18.04 -22.75 14.04
C CYS A 31 -19.06 -23.37 13.07
N GLY A 32 -18.65 -23.70 11.84
CA GLY A 32 -19.52 -24.27 10.81
C GLY A 32 -20.52 -23.30 10.16
N GLY A 33 -20.74 -22.13 10.75
CA GLY A 33 -21.73 -21.14 10.31
C GLY A 33 -21.31 -20.29 9.10
N GLU A 34 -22.27 -19.59 8.51
CA GLU A 34 -22.07 -18.70 7.38
C GLU A 34 -21.66 -17.29 7.81
N GLY A 35 -20.74 -16.69 7.06
CA GLY A 35 -20.34 -15.30 7.14
C GLY A 35 -20.90 -14.48 5.99
N TYR A 36 -21.13 -13.20 6.24
CA TYR A 36 -21.62 -12.26 5.24
C TYR A 36 -20.45 -11.56 4.54
N GLU A 37 -20.64 -11.18 3.27
CA GLU A 37 -19.62 -10.47 2.50
C GLU A 37 -19.48 -9.01 2.96
N LEU A 38 -18.24 -8.58 3.21
CA LEU A 38 -17.92 -7.19 3.47
C LEU A 38 -18.00 -6.38 2.16
N LYS A 39 -18.85 -5.34 2.13
CA LYS A 39 -18.99 -4.45 0.96
C LYS A 39 -17.89 -3.38 0.95
N LEU A 40 -16.69 -3.82 0.60
CA LEU A 40 -15.47 -3.01 0.61
C LEU A 40 -15.26 -2.24 -0.70
N ARG A 41 -14.51 -1.13 -0.66
CA ARG A 41 -14.07 -0.47 -1.90
C ARG A 41 -13.06 -1.32 -2.66
N GLU A 42 -13.18 -1.33 -3.99
CA GLU A 42 -12.27 -2.05 -4.87
C GLU A 42 -10.80 -1.61 -4.68
N PRO A 43 -9.85 -2.57 -4.67
CA PRO A 43 -10.03 -3.99 -4.98
C PRO A 43 -10.47 -4.89 -3.81
N GLY A 44 -10.71 -4.35 -2.60
CA GLY A 44 -11.07 -5.17 -1.43
C GLY A 44 -9.91 -6.02 -0.87
N ASP A 45 -8.66 -5.64 -1.17
CA ASP A 45 -7.44 -6.39 -0.83
C ASP A 45 -6.99 -6.14 0.61
N VAL A 46 -7.77 -6.65 1.56
CA VAL A 46 -7.61 -6.34 2.99
C VAL A 46 -6.49 -7.11 3.66
N ARG A 47 -5.90 -6.50 4.70
CA ARG A 47 -4.99 -7.18 5.64
C ARG A 47 -5.40 -6.92 7.08
N ILE A 48 -4.88 -7.74 7.99
CA ILE A 48 -4.97 -7.49 9.43
C ILE A 48 -4.13 -6.24 9.77
N ALA A 49 -4.66 -5.40 10.66
CA ALA A 49 -3.96 -4.24 11.20
C ALA A 49 -2.87 -4.67 12.19
N PHE A 50 -1.71 -4.02 12.13
CA PHE A 50 -0.65 -4.19 13.13
C PHE A 50 -0.74 -3.12 14.21
N GLU A 51 0.04 -3.28 15.27
CA GLU A 51 0.11 -2.32 16.38
C GLU A 51 0.41 -0.90 15.89
N HIS A 52 1.33 -0.73 14.93
CA HIS A 52 1.57 0.57 14.32
C HIS A 52 0.33 1.17 13.64
N ASP A 53 -0.47 0.36 12.94
CA ASP A 53 -1.69 0.85 12.31
C ASP A 53 -2.75 1.26 13.35
N ILE A 54 -2.86 0.50 14.45
CA ILE A 54 -3.75 0.82 15.57
C ILE A 54 -3.32 2.14 16.23
N ASN A 55 -2.03 2.31 16.49
CA ASN A 55 -1.48 3.57 17.00
C ASN A 55 -1.76 4.73 16.05
N GLN A 56 -1.61 4.52 14.74
CA GLN A 56 -1.92 5.52 13.73
C GLN A 56 -3.41 5.89 13.71
N LEU A 57 -4.30 4.91 13.89
CA LEU A 57 -5.75 5.11 14.01
C LEU A 57 -6.10 5.96 15.26
N LEU A 58 -5.53 5.61 16.41
CA LEU A 58 -5.72 6.35 17.67
C LEU A 58 -5.23 7.80 17.55
N ASN A 59 -4.07 8.01 16.94
CA ASN A 59 -3.54 9.35 16.66
C ASN A 59 -4.44 10.13 15.69
N ALA A 60 -4.96 9.47 14.64
CA ALA A 60 -5.86 10.11 13.67
C ALA A 60 -7.22 10.52 14.27
N LEU A 61 -7.62 9.88 15.37
CA LEU A 61 -8.77 10.26 16.17
C LEU A 61 -8.45 11.39 17.17
N SER A 62 -7.19 11.84 17.27
CA SER A 62 -6.73 12.84 18.25
C SER A 62 -6.94 12.41 19.71
N MET A 63 -6.77 11.10 19.99
CA MET A 63 -7.15 10.46 21.25
C MET A 63 -5.91 10.02 22.04
N GLU A 64 -5.17 10.95 22.67
CA GLU A 64 -4.01 10.60 23.54
C GLU A 64 -4.43 9.96 24.89
N LYS A 65 -5.68 10.17 25.36
CA LYS A 65 -6.17 9.71 26.67
C LYS A 65 -7.25 8.62 26.64
N PHE A 66 -7.53 8.04 25.48
CA PHE A 66 -8.49 6.95 25.42
C PHE A 66 -7.87 5.64 25.90
N LYS A 67 -8.56 4.90 26.78
CA LYS A 67 -8.17 3.52 27.12
C LYS A 67 -8.44 2.64 25.90
N SER A 68 -7.40 2.55 25.09
CA SER A 68 -7.22 1.89 23.79
C SER A 68 -7.68 0.43 23.70
N ARG A 69 -8.16 -0.21 24.78
CA ARG A 69 -8.61 -1.62 24.81
C ARG A 69 -9.61 -1.98 23.71
N PHE A 70 -10.50 -1.06 23.31
CA PHE A 70 -11.50 -1.37 22.29
C PHE A 70 -10.87 -1.93 21.00
N PHE A 71 -9.82 -1.27 20.48
CA PHE A 71 -9.16 -1.70 19.26
C PHE A 71 -8.14 -2.82 19.49
N TYR A 72 -7.41 -2.82 20.60
CA TYR A 72 -6.41 -3.86 20.89
C TYR A 72 -7.01 -5.24 21.19
N GLU A 73 -8.26 -5.31 21.63
CA GLU A 73 -8.96 -6.57 21.93
C GLU A 73 -9.75 -7.12 20.74
N ARG A 74 -9.59 -6.54 19.54
CA ARG A 74 -10.35 -6.90 18.34
C ARG A 74 -9.46 -7.16 17.15
N VAL A 75 -9.91 -8.04 16.27
CA VAL A 75 -9.32 -8.18 14.94
C VAL A 75 -9.79 -7.02 14.08
N ILE A 76 -8.84 -6.24 13.57
CA ILE A 76 -9.11 -5.09 12.71
C ILE A 76 -8.57 -5.40 11.31
N LEU A 77 -9.36 -5.14 10.28
CA LEU A 77 -8.88 -5.17 8.90
C LEU A 77 -8.70 -3.75 8.36
N LEU A 78 -7.71 -3.61 7.49
CA LEU A 78 -7.45 -2.41 6.71
C LEU A 78 -7.64 -2.73 5.23
N ASN A 79 -8.57 -2.03 4.59
CA ASN A 79 -8.73 -2.05 3.14
C ASN A 79 -8.16 -0.76 2.55
N LYS A 80 -7.19 -0.88 1.65
CA LYS A 80 -6.59 0.27 1.00
C LYS A 80 -7.51 0.83 -0.08
N THR A 81 -7.67 2.15 -0.12
CA THR A 81 -8.62 2.82 -1.03
C THR A 81 -8.00 4.01 -1.75
N THR A 82 -8.78 4.65 -2.63
CA THR A 82 -8.35 5.78 -3.43
C THR A 82 -8.50 7.11 -2.67
N HIS A 83 -7.43 7.89 -2.64
CA HIS A 83 -7.39 9.25 -2.11
C HIS A 83 -6.27 10.04 -2.81
N ILE A 84 -6.07 11.31 -2.46
CA ILE A 84 -5.03 12.15 -3.06
C ILE A 84 -3.62 11.58 -2.84
N ASP A 85 -3.38 10.91 -1.70
CA ASP A 85 -2.12 10.23 -1.40
C ASP A 85 -2.36 8.84 -0.76
N ASP A 86 -2.80 8.79 0.50
CA ASP A 86 -3.18 7.53 1.18
C ASP A 86 -4.57 7.56 1.81
N ALA A 87 -5.21 6.38 1.83
CA ALA A 87 -6.46 6.13 2.51
C ALA A 87 -6.69 4.65 2.81
N LYS A 88 -7.22 4.36 4.00
CA LYS A 88 -7.52 3.01 4.46
C LYS A 88 -8.92 2.98 5.09
N GLU A 89 -9.81 2.16 4.56
CA GLU A 89 -11.03 1.78 5.29
C GLU A 89 -10.63 0.88 6.46
N VAL A 90 -11.16 1.21 7.64
CA VAL A 90 -10.95 0.46 8.87
C VAL A 90 -12.20 -0.37 9.11
N ILE A 91 -12.04 -1.68 9.27
CA ILE A 91 -13.12 -2.61 9.51
C ILE A 91 -12.95 -3.18 10.92
N VAL A 92 -14.00 -3.09 11.72
CA VAL A 92 -14.07 -3.56 13.10
C VAL A 92 -15.39 -4.27 13.29
N ASP A 93 -15.38 -5.44 13.93
CA ASP A 93 -16.59 -6.22 14.23
C ASP A 93 -17.46 -6.44 12.98
N GLY A 94 -16.83 -6.71 11.83
CA GLY A 94 -17.51 -6.98 10.56
C GLY A 94 -18.16 -5.78 9.88
N ASN A 95 -17.92 -4.58 10.40
CA ASN A 95 -18.49 -3.35 9.88
C ASN A 95 -17.38 -2.37 9.49
N ILE A 96 -17.60 -1.59 8.42
CA ILE A 96 -16.70 -0.47 8.10
C ILE A 96 -16.85 0.54 9.25
N PHE A 97 -15.83 0.67 10.08
CA PHE A 97 -15.77 1.61 11.20
C PHE A 97 -15.56 3.04 10.69
N GLY A 98 -14.77 3.20 9.64
CA GLY A 98 -14.58 4.50 8.99
C GLY A 98 -13.44 4.46 8.00
N ILE A 99 -12.94 5.64 7.66
CA ILE A 99 -11.82 5.79 6.73
C ILE A 99 -10.74 6.70 7.33
N MET A 100 -9.51 6.17 7.39
CA MET A 100 -8.31 6.94 7.64
C MET A 100 -7.83 7.56 6.33
N LEU A 101 -7.49 8.84 6.36
CA LEU A 101 -7.10 9.63 5.20
C LEU A 101 -5.82 10.41 5.54
N TYR A 102 -4.79 10.30 4.71
CA TYR A 102 -3.60 11.11 4.89
C TYR A 102 -3.80 12.49 4.24
N ASN A 103 -3.65 13.56 5.03
CA ASN A 103 -3.67 14.94 4.59
C ASN A 103 -2.22 15.39 4.28
N PRO A 104 -1.83 15.50 3.00
CA PRO A 104 -0.46 15.81 2.60
C PRO A 104 -0.07 17.29 2.83
N PHE A 105 -1.03 18.17 3.10
CA PHE A 105 -0.75 19.59 3.37
C PHE A 105 -0.37 19.84 4.83
N GLU A 106 -0.86 19.00 5.73
CA GLU A 106 -0.61 19.08 7.18
C GLU A 106 0.32 17.96 7.67
N SER A 107 0.66 17.01 6.78
CA SER A 107 1.38 15.77 7.09
C SER A 107 0.77 14.99 8.25
N LYS A 108 -0.57 14.85 8.24
CA LYS A 108 -1.34 14.22 9.33
C LYS A 108 -2.36 13.24 8.80
N TRP A 109 -2.65 12.22 9.60
CA TRP A 109 -3.77 11.32 9.38
C TRP A 109 -5.04 11.90 9.98
N GLU A 110 -6.13 11.87 9.22
CA GLU A 110 -7.47 12.24 9.64
C GLU A 110 -8.35 10.98 9.65
N PHE A 111 -9.26 10.86 10.62
CA PHE A 111 -10.26 9.80 10.64
C PHE A 111 -11.67 10.33 10.36
N ARG A 112 -12.40 9.64 9.47
CA ARG A 112 -13.81 9.93 9.19
C ARG A 112 -14.67 8.71 9.54
N PRO A 113 -15.44 8.75 10.64
CA PRO A 113 -16.27 7.62 11.03
C PRO A 113 -17.39 7.35 10.02
N SER A 114 -17.69 6.07 9.83
CA SER A 114 -18.94 5.63 9.19
C SER A 114 -20.12 5.87 10.13
N TYR A 115 -21.33 5.48 9.73
CA TYR A 115 -22.47 5.49 10.66
C TYR A 115 -22.21 4.56 11.86
N TYR A 116 -21.78 3.32 11.61
CA TYR A 116 -21.42 2.36 12.65
C TYR A 116 -20.27 2.87 13.53
N GLY A 117 -19.22 3.44 12.94
CA GLY A 117 -18.14 4.03 13.72
C GLY A 117 -18.62 5.19 14.58
N ALA A 118 -19.46 6.07 14.04
CA ALA A 118 -20.01 7.19 14.81
C ALA A 118 -20.84 6.70 16.01
N LEU A 119 -21.69 5.69 15.83
CA LEU A 119 -22.42 5.05 16.94
C LEU A 119 -21.47 4.56 18.03
N ARG A 120 -20.46 3.76 17.66
CA ARG A 120 -19.50 3.20 18.63
C ARG A 120 -18.63 4.27 19.31
N LEU A 121 -18.28 5.34 18.61
CA LEU A 121 -17.53 6.44 19.19
C LEU A 121 -18.38 7.25 20.18
N ILE A 122 -19.68 7.43 19.90
CA ILE A 122 -20.63 8.09 20.81
C ILE A 122 -20.89 7.24 22.06
N GLU A 123 -21.16 5.94 21.89
CA GLU A 123 -21.34 4.99 23.01
C GLU A 123 -20.15 4.94 23.97
N LYS A 124 -18.97 5.36 23.51
CA LYS A 124 -17.73 5.38 24.27
C LYS A 124 -17.30 6.78 24.72
N ASP A 125 -18.11 7.81 24.42
CA ASP A 125 -17.85 9.21 24.74
C ASP A 125 -16.46 9.69 24.24
N VAL A 126 -16.17 9.45 22.96
CA VAL A 126 -14.84 9.76 22.39
C VAL A 126 -14.85 10.74 21.25
N ILE A 127 -16.04 11.12 20.79
CA ILE A 127 -16.21 12.06 19.70
C ILE A 127 -17.23 13.09 20.09
N GLU A 128 -16.91 14.35 19.85
CA GLU A 128 -17.83 15.44 20.12
C GLU A 128 -19.07 15.33 19.22
N THR A 129 -20.24 15.53 19.83
CA THR A 129 -21.54 15.48 19.14
C THR A 129 -22.21 16.84 19.12
N LEU A 130 -22.95 17.12 18.05
CA LEU A 130 -23.77 18.33 17.94
C LEU A 130 -25.18 17.97 17.53
N ILE A 131 -26.15 18.40 18.34
CA ILE A 131 -27.57 18.19 18.07
C ILE A 131 -27.99 19.13 16.94
N ILE A 132 -28.55 18.54 15.89
CA ILE A 132 -29.11 19.26 14.75
C ILE A 132 -30.60 18.95 14.63
N ARG A 133 -31.41 20.01 14.58
CA ARG A 133 -32.89 19.92 14.45
C ARG A 133 -33.36 20.01 13.00
N GLU A 134 -32.54 20.57 12.11
CA GLU A 134 -32.88 20.81 10.72
C GLU A 134 -32.28 19.78 9.76
N LYS A 135 -32.82 19.68 8.54
CA LYS A 135 -32.25 18.84 7.50
C LYS A 135 -30.90 19.41 7.05
N ILE A 136 -29.86 18.57 7.10
CA ILE A 136 -28.51 18.93 6.65
C ILE A 136 -28.25 18.46 5.22
N LYS A 137 -27.43 19.22 4.50
CA LYS A 137 -26.94 18.88 3.16
C LYS A 137 -25.42 18.74 3.16
N PRO A 138 -24.84 17.82 2.36
CA PRO A 138 -23.39 17.79 2.17
C PRO A 138 -22.86 19.15 1.73
N THR A 139 -21.70 19.54 2.25
CA THR A 139 -21.01 20.83 2.03
C THR A 139 -21.64 22.08 2.65
N GLN A 140 -22.81 21.96 3.28
CA GLN A 140 -23.43 23.04 4.05
C GLN A 140 -22.48 23.53 5.16
N ILE A 141 -22.41 24.84 5.34
CA ILE A 141 -21.69 25.47 6.44
C ILE A 141 -22.73 25.86 7.51
N ILE A 142 -22.46 25.50 8.76
CA ILE A 142 -23.33 25.81 9.89
C ILE A 142 -22.50 26.68 10.85
N THR A 143 -23.06 27.82 11.24
CA THR A 143 -22.48 28.68 12.28
C THR A 143 -22.99 28.22 13.64
N LEU A 144 -22.08 28.01 14.58
CA LEU A 144 -22.39 27.53 15.92
C LEU A 144 -22.47 28.69 16.91
N PRO A 145 -23.37 28.60 17.91
CA PRO A 145 -23.51 29.62 18.94
C PRO A 145 -22.32 29.65 19.91
N ALA A 146 -21.67 28.51 20.12
CA ALA A 146 -20.49 28.37 20.98
C ALA A 146 -19.28 27.84 20.18
N PRO A 147 -18.05 28.22 20.56
CA PRO A 147 -16.85 27.70 19.95
C PRO A 147 -16.66 26.22 20.29
N LEU A 148 -16.21 25.43 19.32
CA LEU A 148 -15.79 24.04 19.55
C LEU A 148 -14.31 23.98 19.96
N GLU A 149 -13.96 22.91 20.68
CA GLU A 149 -12.56 22.54 20.86
C GLU A 149 -11.90 22.17 19.52
N LYS A 150 -10.57 22.00 19.52
CA LYS A 150 -9.77 21.71 18.31
C LYS A 150 -10.00 20.30 17.73
N GLN A 151 -11.18 19.71 17.87
CA GLN A 151 -11.51 18.47 17.18
C GLN A 151 -11.68 18.74 15.68
N HIS A 152 -11.03 17.94 14.85
CA HIS A 152 -11.12 18.13 13.40
C HIS A 152 -12.48 17.68 12.84
N TYR A 153 -13.16 16.72 13.47
CA TYR A 153 -14.46 16.22 13.04
C TYR A 153 -15.41 16.07 14.22
N VAL A 154 -16.68 16.43 14.01
CA VAL A 154 -17.77 16.30 14.97
C VAL A 154 -18.92 15.49 14.36
N VAL A 155 -19.55 14.64 15.15
CA VAL A 155 -20.72 13.87 14.72
C VAL A 155 -21.97 14.72 14.91
N LEU A 156 -22.76 14.87 13.85
CA LEU A 156 -24.06 15.51 13.94
C LEU A 156 -25.08 14.45 14.34
N VAL A 157 -25.83 14.72 15.40
CA VAL A 157 -26.85 13.83 15.95
C VAL A 157 -28.24 14.49 15.90
N ASN A 158 -29.30 13.70 15.88
CA ASN A 158 -30.66 14.23 16.06
C ASN A 158 -30.98 14.45 17.55
N THR A 159 -32.22 14.83 17.87
CA THR A 159 -32.69 15.03 19.25
C THR A 159 -32.77 13.74 20.08
N LYS A 160 -32.60 12.57 19.45
CA LYS A 160 -32.50 11.26 20.11
C LYS A 160 -31.05 10.75 20.18
N GLU A 161 -30.08 11.64 19.95
CA GLU A 161 -28.65 11.33 19.92
C GLU A 161 -28.21 10.34 18.83
N GLU A 162 -29.06 10.05 17.85
CA GLU A 162 -28.69 9.18 16.74
C GLU A 162 -27.83 9.93 15.71
N PRO A 163 -26.74 9.34 15.19
CA PRO A 163 -25.93 9.95 14.14
C PRO A 163 -26.72 10.21 12.86
N VAL A 164 -26.70 11.46 12.40
CA VAL A 164 -27.28 11.90 11.12
C VAL A 164 -26.23 12.37 10.12
N GLY A 165 -25.05 12.80 10.59
CA GLY A 165 -23.99 13.24 9.70
C GLY A 165 -22.64 13.42 10.39
N LEU A 166 -21.66 13.83 9.60
CA LEU A 166 -20.31 14.15 10.02
C LEU A 166 -19.95 15.54 9.50
N ALA A 167 -19.41 16.41 10.34
CA ALA A 167 -18.93 17.72 9.95
C ALA A 167 -17.45 17.91 10.31
N LYS A 168 -16.75 18.75 9.54
CA LYS A 168 -15.37 19.17 9.81
C LYS A 168 -15.40 20.59 10.40
N VAL A 169 -14.68 20.82 11.49
CA VAL A 169 -14.51 22.17 12.05
C VAL A 169 -13.62 22.97 11.10
N ILE A 170 -14.12 24.10 10.58
CA ILE A 170 -13.39 24.98 9.65
C ILE A 170 -12.91 26.26 10.32
N SER A 171 -13.60 26.71 11.36
CA SER A 171 -13.16 27.75 12.30
C SER A 171 -13.86 27.53 13.64
N LYS A 172 -13.47 28.27 14.69
CA LYS A 172 -13.99 28.09 16.06
C LYS A 172 -15.52 27.97 16.12
N ASN A 173 -16.24 28.74 15.31
CA ASN A 173 -17.71 28.78 15.31
C ASN A 173 -18.33 28.33 13.98
N LYS A 174 -17.58 27.68 13.09
CA LYS A 174 -18.12 27.21 11.81
C LYS A 174 -17.71 25.78 11.55
N ILE A 175 -18.70 24.98 11.19
CA ILE A 175 -18.52 23.60 10.74
C ILE A 175 -18.98 23.44 9.31
N LYS A 176 -18.35 22.53 8.58
CA LYS A 176 -18.75 22.14 7.23
C LYS A 176 -19.22 20.70 7.24
N VAL A 177 -20.47 20.46 6.84
CA VAL A 177 -21.02 19.12 6.69
C VAL A 177 -20.23 18.37 5.61
N ILE A 178 -19.59 17.27 6.00
CA ILE A 178 -18.79 16.42 5.11
C ILE A 178 -19.62 15.27 4.57
N LYS A 179 -20.48 14.69 5.42
CA LYS A 179 -21.29 13.53 5.06
C LYS A 179 -22.64 13.58 5.78
N VAL A 180 -23.67 13.12 5.09
CA VAL A 180 -24.98 12.80 5.68
C VAL A 180 -25.13 11.28 5.65
N TYR A 181 -25.47 10.67 6.78
CA TYR A 181 -25.63 9.22 6.90
C TYR A 181 -27.00 8.81 6.35
N LYS A 182 -27.02 8.43 5.06
CA LYS A 182 -28.24 7.95 4.39
C LYS A 182 -28.59 6.51 4.75
N GLN A 183 -27.56 5.66 4.89
CA GLN A 183 -27.73 4.26 5.26
C GLN A 183 -27.37 4.11 6.74
N LYS A 184 -28.36 3.74 7.53
CA LYS A 184 -28.24 3.47 8.98
C LYS A 184 -28.22 1.97 9.28
N PHE A 185 -27.56 1.19 8.42
CA PHE A 185 -27.48 -0.26 8.54
C PHE A 185 -26.08 -0.70 8.96
N TYR A 186 -26.01 -1.68 9.86
CA TYR A 186 -24.81 -2.38 10.28
C TYR A 186 -25.18 -3.80 10.68
N PHE A 187 -24.20 -4.70 10.65
CA PHE A 187 -24.39 -6.08 11.09
C PHE A 187 -24.06 -6.21 12.58
N GLU A 188 -24.93 -6.88 13.33
CA GLU A 188 -24.58 -7.28 14.69
C GLU A 188 -23.66 -8.50 14.66
N THR A 189 -22.68 -8.51 15.56
CA THR A 189 -21.72 -9.59 15.73
C THR A 189 -21.61 -9.92 17.22
N SER A 190 -21.16 -11.13 17.53
CA SER A 190 -20.95 -11.53 18.92
C SER A 190 -19.91 -10.64 19.61
N ALA A 191 -20.03 -10.48 20.92
CA ALA A 191 -19.05 -9.76 21.74
C ALA A 191 -17.72 -10.51 21.95
N ARG A 192 -17.47 -11.60 21.20
CA ARG A 192 -16.25 -12.39 21.32
C ARG A 192 -15.03 -11.57 20.91
N LYS A 193 -14.01 -11.61 21.76
CA LYS A 193 -12.68 -11.05 21.50
C LYS A 193 -11.84 -12.10 20.79
N ALA A 194 -11.88 -12.10 19.46
CA ALA A 194 -11.18 -13.10 18.67
C ALA A 194 -9.67 -12.88 18.68
N THR A 195 -8.93 -13.98 18.77
CA THR A 195 -7.48 -14.01 18.64
C THR A 195 -7.06 -14.27 17.20
N LEU A 196 -5.77 -14.07 16.89
CA LEU A 196 -5.22 -14.42 15.58
C LEU A 196 -5.38 -15.91 15.27
N GLU A 197 -5.24 -16.78 16.27
CA GLU A 197 -5.45 -18.22 16.13
C GLU A 197 -6.90 -18.54 15.73
N ASP A 198 -7.87 -17.81 16.29
CA ASP A 198 -9.27 -17.96 15.89
C ASP A 198 -9.50 -17.59 14.42
N VAL A 199 -8.81 -16.57 13.92
CA VAL A 199 -8.87 -16.18 12.51
C VAL A 199 -8.26 -17.26 11.63
N ILE A 200 -7.09 -17.80 11.99
CA ILE A 200 -6.42 -18.88 11.24
C ILE A 200 -7.34 -20.10 11.19
N ARG A 201 -7.83 -20.56 12.35
CA ARG A 201 -8.73 -21.72 12.45
C ARG A 201 -10.03 -21.51 11.68
N ALA A 202 -10.61 -20.31 11.69
CA ALA A 202 -11.83 -20.02 10.94
C ALA A 202 -11.65 -20.13 9.42
N ASN A 203 -10.42 -20.02 8.93
CA ASN A 203 -10.06 -20.01 7.51
C ASN A 203 -9.32 -21.26 7.02
N GLU A 204 -9.11 -22.26 7.90
CA GLU A 204 -8.20 -23.38 7.68
C GLU A 204 -8.47 -24.14 6.37
N ASP A 205 -9.68 -24.66 6.20
CA ASP A 205 -10.10 -25.42 5.01
C ASP A 205 -9.91 -24.62 3.70
N HIS A 206 -10.31 -23.35 3.69
CA HIS A 206 -10.15 -22.52 2.50
C HIS A 206 -8.68 -22.22 2.20
N LEU A 207 -7.89 -21.93 3.24
CA LEU A 207 -6.46 -21.69 3.09
C LEU A 207 -5.73 -22.95 2.59
N ASP A 208 -6.09 -24.13 3.08
CA ASP A 208 -5.55 -25.41 2.60
C ASP A 208 -5.86 -25.66 1.11
N ASN A 209 -7.09 -25.39 0.68
CA ASN A 209 -7.46 -25.45 -0.72
C ASN A 209 -6.64 -24.48 -1.59
N MET A 210 -6.43 -23.24 -1.11
CA MET A 210 -5.58 -22.26 -1.80
C MET A 210 -4.13 -22.74 -1.92
N ILE A 211 -3.57 -23.32 -0.85
CA ILE A 211 -2.22 -23.89 -0.81
C ILE A 211 -2.11 -25.04 -1.81
N GLN A 212 -3.05 -26.00 -1.77
CA GLN A 212 -3.05 -27.15 -2.68
C GLN A 212 -3.11 -26.72 -4.16
N LYS A 213 -3.93 -25.71 -4.48
CA LYS A 213 -4.00 -25.13 -5.85
C LYS A 213 -2.71 -24.44 -6.27
N ALA A 214 -1.99 -23.82 -5.33
CA ALA A 214 -0.69 -23.19 -5.60
C ALA A 214 0.40 -24.24 -5.82
N THR A 215 0.48 -25.28 -4.97
CA THR A 215 1.41 -26.40 -5.09
C THR A 215 1.23 -27.16 -6.39
N LYS A 216 0.00 -27.59 -6.72
CA LYS A 216 -0.31 -28.27 -7.99
C LYS A 216 0.06 -27.42 -9.20
N PHE A 217 -0.09 -26.10 -9.10
CA PHE A 217 0.30 -25.18 -10.16
C PHE A 217 1.83 -25.12 -10.32
N LEU A 218 2.58 -25.03 -9.22
CA LEU A 218 4.04 -25.04 -9.23
C LEU A 218 4.60 -26.33 -9.84
N GLU A 219 4.14 -27.49 -9.37
CA GLU A 219 4.54 -28.81 -9.88
C GLU A 219 4.27 -28.93 -11.38
N LYS A 220 3.06 -28.58 -11.81
CA LYS A 220 2.67 -28.62 -13.23
C LYS A 220 3.54 -27.71 -14.10
N MET A 221 3.90 -26.51 -13.61
CA MET A 221 4.74 -25.59 -14.37
C MET A 221 6.20 -26.05 -14.41
N HIS A 222 6.70 -26.60 -13.31
CA HIS A 222 8.04 -27.18 -13.25
C HIS A 222 8.20 -28.29 -14.28
N THR A 223 7.27 -29.25 -14.34
CA THR A 223 7.29 -30.35 -15.32
C THR A 223 7.16 -29.87 -16.78
N LYS A 224 6.38 -28.81 -17.03
CA LYS A 224 6.12 -28.33 -18.40
C LYS A 224 7.21 -27.44 -18.99
N ILE A 225 7.88 -26.64 -18.17
CA ILE A 225 8.79 -25.59 -18.64
C ILE A 225 10.25 -26.08 -18.67
N SER A 226 10.60 -27.13 -17.92
CA SER A 226 11.91 -27.82 -17.95
C SER A 226 13.11 -26.87 -17.99
N LYS A 227 13.02 -25.74 -17.26
CA LYS A 227 14.10 -24.76 -17.07
C LYS A 227 14.49 -24.75 -15.60
N LYS A 228 15.72 -24.30 -15.31
CA LYS A 228 16.17 -24.06 -13.93
C LYS A 228 15.16 -23.14 -13.23
N VAL A 229 14.66 -23.60 -12.08
CA VAL A 229 13.76 -22.84 -11.22
C VAL A 229 14.57 -21.86 -10.38
N ILE A 230 14.13 -20.62 -10.34
CA ILE A 230 14.68 -19.57 -9.48
C ILE A 230 13.52 -18.80 -8.87
N VAL A 231 13.64 -18.43 -7.60
CA VAL A 231 12.66 -17.57 -6.93
C VAL A 231 13.20 -16.15 -6.86
N SER A 232 12.50 -15.18 -7.47
CA SER A 232 12.81 -13.77 -7.25
C SER A 232 12.28 -13.32 -5.89
N PHE A 233 13.19 -13.02 -4.97
CA PHE A 233 12.85 -12.60 -3.62
C PHE A 233 13.22 -11.14 -3.38
N SER A 234 12.22 -10.32 -3.06
CA SER A 234 12.41 -8.87 -2.85
C SER A 234 12.48 -8.47 -1.38
N GLY A 235 12.57 -9.44 -0.46
CA GLY A 235 12.39 -9.19 0.98
C GLY A 235 10.95 -8.81 1.37
N GLY A 236 9.96 -9.01 0.49
CA GLY A 236 8.56 -8.70 0.75
C GLY A 236 7.73 -9.91 1.21
N LYS A 237 6.58 -9.65 1.83
CA LYS A 237 5.63 -10.69 2.31
C LYS A 237 5.15 -11.61 1.19
N ASP A 238 4.87 -11.06 0.02
CA ASP A 238 4.29 -11.79 -1.10
C ASP A 238 5.35 -12.71 -1.77
N SER A 239 6.60 -12.24 -1.87
CA SER A 239 7.72 -13.06 -2.32
C SER A 239 8.11 -14.11 -1.29
N LEU A 240 7.93 -13.84 0.02
CA LEU A 240 8.19 -14.81 1.09
C LEU A 240 7.23 -15.99 1.03
N VAL A 241 5.93 -15.74 0.85
CA VAL A 241 4.95 -16.81 0.66
C VAL A 241 5.24 -17.61 -0.61
N SER A 242 5.62 -16.93 -1.70
CA SER A 242 5.96 -17.62 -2.95
C SER A 242 7.18 -18.51 -2.79
N LEU A 243 8.23 -18.03 -2.12
CA LEU A 243 9.41 -18.82 -1.76
C LEU A 243 9.03 -20.04 -0.93
N HIS A 244 8.31 -19.84 0.16
CA HIS A 244 7.96 -20.93 1.07
C HIS A 244 7.07 -21.99 0.40
N LEU A 245 6.12 -21.58 -0.46
CA LEU A 245 5.36 -22.52 -1.28
C LEU A 245 6.25 -23.29 -2.26
N THR A 246 7.22 -22.62 -2.88
CA THR A 246 8.18 -23.27 -3.78
C THR A 246 9.04 -24.29 -3.07
N LEU A 247 9.69 -23.94 -1.95
CA LEU A 247 10.54 -24.86 -1.19
C LEU A 247 9.76 -26.11 -0.76
N ARG A 248 8.52 -25.92 -0.29
CA ARG A 248 7.64 -27.03 0.11
C ARG A 248 7.17 -27.92 -1.05
N SER A 249 7.14 -27.41 -2.28
CA SER A 249 6.57 -28.13 -3.43
C SER A 249 7.65 -28.71 -4.35
N LEU A 250 8.75 -27.98 -4.55
CA LEU A 250 9.78 -28.29 -5.55
C LEU A 250 11.16 -28.54 -4.93
N GLY A 251 11.33 -28.33 -3.61
CA GLY A 251 12.62 -28.39 -2.94
C GLY A 251 13.48 -27.15 -3.16
N ASP A 252 14.77 -27.29 -2.90
CA ASP A 252 15.73 -26.19 -2.88
C ASP A 252 15.94 -25.58 -4.27
N CYS A 253 15.95 -24.24 -4.31
CA CYS A 253 16.20 -23.49 -5.53
C CYS A 253 16.97 -22.20 -5.24
N PRO A 254 17.76 -21.68 -6.20
CA PRO A 254 18.43 -20.40 -6.05
C PRO A 254 17.45 -19.26 -5.78
N LEU A 255 17.87 -18.37 -4.91
CA LEU A 255 17.17 -17.14 -4.57
C LEU A 255 17.78 -15.99 -5.37
N LEU A 256 16.96 -15.25 -6.11
CA LEU A 256 17.43 -14.09 -6.88
C LEU A 256 16.96 -12.80 -6.22
N PHE A 257 17.92 -12.00 -5.76
CA PHE A 257 17.67 -10.66 -5.25
C PHE A 257 18.18 -9.61 -6.23
N ASN A 258 17.36 -8.60 -6.48
CA ASN A 258 17.72 -7.46 -7.32
C ASN A 258 17.99 -6.27 -6.42
N ASP A 259 19.25 -6.08 -6.04
CA ASP A 259 19.67 -4.99 -5.18
C ASP A 259 19.81 -3.72 -6.02
N THR A 260 18.96 -2.75 -5.74
CA THR A 260 18.95 -1.48 -6.48
C THR A 260 19.98 -0.46 -5.97
N GLY A 261 20.68 -0.76 -4.88
CA GLY A 261 21.55 0.17 -4.17
C GLY A 261 20.79 1.28 -3.42
N ILE A 262 19.45 1.24 -3.45
CA ILE A 262 18.56 2.22 -2.82
C ILE A 262 17.39 1.54 -2.09
N GLU A 263 17.58 0.29 -1.69
CA GLU A 263 16.68 -0.42 -0.78
C GLU A 263 16.87 0.10 0.66
N LEU A 264 15.90 -0.18 1.54
CA LEU A 264 16.08 0.01 2.97
C LEU A 264 17.03 -1.07 3.55
N PRO A 265 17.89 -0.75 4.52
CA PRO A 265 18.84 -1.72 5.10
C PRO A 265 18.16 -2.98 5.64
N GLU A 266 16.97 -2.85 6.24
CA GLU A 266 16.20 -3.98 6.76
C GLU A 266 15.72 -4.92 5.66
N THR A 267 15.49 -4.40 4.45
CA THR A 267 15.13 -5.21 3.28
C THR A 267 16.30 -6.08 2.87
N VAL A 268 17.49 -5.50 2.73
CA VAL A 268 18.71 -6.22 2.39
C VAL A 268 19.00 -7.27 3.47
N LYS A 269 18.97 -6.86 4.75
CA LYS A 269 19.14 -7.78 5.89
C LYS A 269 18.13 -8.94 5.86
N THR A 270 16.85 -8.66 5.62
CA THR A 270 15.82 -9.71 5.53
C THR A 270 16.10 -10.70 4.40
N VAL A 271 16.62 -10.23 3.26
CA VAL A 271 17.00 -11.10 2.14
C VAL A 271 18.09 -12.09 2.54
N HIS A 272 19.17 -11.59 3.14
CA HIS A 272 20.27 -12.44 3.60
C HIS A 272 19.81 -13.40 4.70
N GLU A 273 19.11 -12.91 5.73
CA GLU A 273 18.60 -13.77 6.81
C GLU A 273 17.67 -14.89 6.31
N VAL A 274 16.90 -14.65 5.25
CA VAL A 274 16.02 -15.65 4.64
C VAL A 274 16.83 -16.67 3.84
N ALA A 275 17.81 -16.22 3.06
CA ALA A 275 18.71 -17.13 2.34
C ALA A 275 19.46 -18.06 3.31
N ASP A 276 20.04 -17.48 4.36
CA ASP A 276 20.79 -18.22 5.40
C ASP A 276 19.90 -19.22 6.13
N ARG A 277 18.70 -18.78 6.56
CA ARG A 277 17.73 -19.61 7.29
C ARG A 277 17.34 -20.87 6.52
N TYR A 278 17.20 -20.76 5.20
CA TYR A 278 16.79 -21.86 4.34
C TYR A 278 17.96 -22.53 3.61
N GLY A 279 19.21 -22.13 3.88
CA GLY A 279 20.41 -22.70 3.25
C GLY A 279 20.45 -22.52 1.73
N LEU A 280 19.91 -21.42 1.20
CA LEU A 280 19.73 -21.20 -0.24
C LEU A 280 20.90 -20.44 -0.85
N ASP A 281 21.26 -20.81 -2.08
CA ASP A 281 22.18 -20.03 -2.91
C ASP A 281 21.54 -18.67 -3.28
N LEU A 282 22.17 -17.58 -2.83
CA LEU A 282 21.68 -16.21 -3.03
C LEU A 282 22.41 -15.54 -4.20
N GLU A 283 21.71 -15.45 -5.33
CA GLU A 283 22.14 -14.73 -6.50
C GLU A 283 21.75 -13.26 -6.40
N VAL A 284 22.73 -12.38 -6.19
CA VAL A 284 22.50 -10.92 -6.17
C VAL A 284 22.78 -10.31 -7.54
N ALA A 285 21.78 -9.63 -8.09
CA ALA A 285 21.92 -8.71 -9.22
C ALA A 285 22.08 -7.28 -8.66
N ASP A 286 23.33 -6.86 -8.47
CA ASP A 286 23.69 -5.61 -7.79
C ASP A 286 23.80 -4.43 -8.77
N ALA A 287 23.08 -3.34 -8.48
CA ALA A 287 23.16 -2.08 -9.21
C ALA A 287 24.28 -1.14 -8.71
N GLY A 288 24.85 -1.39 -7.53
CA GLY A 288 25.82 -0.53 -6.87
C GLY A 288 25.35 0.94 -6.82
N ASN A 289 26.19 1.86 -7.28
CA ASN A 289 25.86 3.29 -7.28
C ASN A 289 25.11 3.77 -8.55
N ALA A 290 24.61 2.86 -9.40
CA ALA A 290 24.08 3.22 -10.72
C ALA A 290 22.92 4.23 -10.66
N PHE A 291 22.08 4.18 -9.62
CA PHE A 291 21.02 5.17 -9.42
C PHE A 291 21.60 6.58 -9.24
N TRP A 292 22.55 6.75 -8.31
CA TRP A 292 23.10 8.06 -7.95
C TRP A 292 23.98 8.66 -9.05
N GLU A 293 24.62 7.84 -9.87
CA GLU A 293 25.29 8.33 -11.08
C GLU A 293 24.27 8.79 -12.12
N SER A 294 23.23 8.01 -12.36
CA SER A 294 22.23 8.30 -13.38
C SER A 294 21.31 9.48 -13.06
N VAL A 295 20.99 9.70 -11.77
CA VAL A 295 20.08 10.78 -11.34
C VAL A 295 20.65 12.17 -11.63
N LYS A 296 21.98 12.31 -11.74
CA LYS A 296 22.66 13.56 -12.13
C LYS A 296 22.33 13.99 -13.57
N PHE A 297 22.01 13.02 -14.42
CA PHE A 297 21.71 13.21 -15.85
C PHE A 297 20.20 13.22 -16.10
N TYR A 298 19.48 12.21 -15.60
CA TYR A 298 18.04 12.06 -15.87
C TYR A 298 17.14 12.86 -14.93
N GLY A 299 17.69 13.41 -13.84
CA GLY A 299 16.89 14.03 -12.78
C GLY A 299 16.07 13.02 -11.98
N PRO A 300 15.19 13.49 -11.08
CA PRO A 300 14.38 12.62 -10.25
C PRO A 300 13.51 11.66 -11.06
N PRO A 301 13.43 10.37 -10.71
CA PRO A 301 12.48 9.47 -11.33
C PRO A 301 11.05 9.89 -10.95
N ALA A 302 10.11 9.66 -11.86
CA ALA A 302 8.69 9.92 -11.63
C ALA A 302 7.85 8.66 -11.93
N ARG A 303 6.56 8.67 -11.56
CA ARG A 303 5.62 7.56 -11.78
C ARG A 303 5.43 7.23 -13.27
N ASP A 304 5.48 8.27 -14.09
CA ASP A 304 5.40 8.27 -15.55
C ASP A 304 6.78 8.34 -16.24
N TYR A 305 7.85 8.54 -15.47
CA TYR A 305 9.24 8.61 -15.95
C TYR A 305 10.16 7.72 -15.10
N ARG A 306 9.89 6.40 -15.12
CA ARG A 306 10.54 5.39 -14.26
C ARG A 306 11.87 4.88 -14.85
N TRP A 307 12.77 5.79 -15.24
CA TRP A 307 14.10 5.42 -15.76
C TRP A 307 14.91 4.61 -14.72
N CYS A 308 14.71 4.87 -13.42
CA CYS A 308 15.40 4.17 -12.34
C CYS A 308 15.16 2.65 -12.37
N CYS A 309 13.96 2.19 -12.78
CA CYS A 309 13.70 0.76 -12.92
C CYS A 309 14.51 0.12 -14.05
N LYS A 310 14.84 0.87 -15.11
CA LYS A 310 15.67 0.35 -16.19
C LYS A 310 17.11 0.19 -15.71
N VAL A 311 17.67 1.26 -15.16
CA VAL A 311 19.08 1.31 -14.74
C VAL A 311 19.36 0.45 -13.52
N ALA A 312 18.55 0.57 -12.46
CA ALA A 312 18.84 -0.06 -11.18
C ALA A 312 18.18 -1.43 -10.98
N LYS A 313 17.23 -1.83 -11.85
CA LYS A 313 16.59 -3.16 -11.75
C LYS A 313 16.82 -4.01 -12.98
N LEU A 314 16.47 -3.51 -14.15
CA LEU A 314 16.44 -4.34 -15.35
C LEU A 314 17.83 -4.66 -15.89
N VAL A 315 18.73 -3.67 -15.95
CA VAL A 315 20.09 -3.84 -16.48
C VAL A 315 20.93 -4.81 -15.62
N PRO A 316 21.01 -4.67 -14.29
CA PRO A 316 21.73 -5.62 -13.43
C PRO A 316 21.16 -7.03 -13.54
N LEU A 317 19.83 -7.14 -13.52
CA LEU A 317 19.13 -8.42 -13.69
C LEU A 317 19.47 -9.07 -15.04
N ALA A 318 19.41 -8.32 -16.13
CA ALA A 318 19.72 -8.83 -17.47
C ALA A 318 21.16 -9.34 -17.55
N ARG A 319 22.13 -8.58 -17.06
CA ARG A 319 23.55 -8.99 -17.01
C ARG A 319 23.73 -10.29 -16.23
N LYS A 320 23.14 -10.38 -15.03
CA LYS A 320 23.21 -11.55 -14.17
C LYS A 320 22.60 -12.79 -14.83
N ILE A 321 21.39 -12.67 -15.36
CA ILE A 321 20.67 -13.80 -15.97
C ILE A 321 21.35 -14.27 -17.27
N LEU A 322 21.75 -13.35 -18.15
CA LEU A 322 22.40 -13.73 -19.41
C LEU A 322 23.77 -14.40 -19.17
N LYS A 323 24.48 -14.01 -18.09
CA LYS A 323 25.74 -14.62 -17.69
C LYS A 323 25.55 -16.01 -17.08
N ASN A 324 24.67 -16.14 -16.08
CA ASN A 324 24.57 -17.37 -15.28
C ASN A 324 23.57 -18.39 -15.87
N TYR A 325 22.60 -17.93 -16.66
CA TYR A 325 21.50 -18.76 -17.18
C TYR A 325 21.19 -18.45 -18.66
N PRO A 326 22.13 -18.68 -19.60
CA PRO A 326 21.95 -18.35 -21.02
C PRO A 326 20.73 -19.06 -21.65
N SER A 327 20.43 -20.29 -21.22
CA SER A 327 19.24 -21.05 -21.66
C SER A 327 17.91 -20.56 -21.03
N GLY A 328 17.98 -19.57 -20.15
CA GLY A 328 16.84 -18.99 -19.44
C GLY A 328 16.40 -19.75 -18.20
N ILE A 329 15.39 -19.20 -17.53
CA ILE A 329 14.92 -19.66 -16.22
C ILE A 329 13.39 -19.75 -16.17
N LEU A 330 12.90 -20.61 -15.28
CA LEU A 330 11.55 -20.52 -14.74
C LEU A 330 11.60 -19.67 -13.46
N ASN A 331 11.16 -18.41 -13.58
CA ASN A 331 11.20 -17.45 -12.50
C ASN A 331 9.89 -17.45 -11.70
N ILE A 332 9.95 -17.75 -10.41
CA ILE A 332 8.81 -17.69 -9.52
C ILE A 332 8.80 -16.32 -8.84
N VAL A 333 7.67 -15.62 -8.91
CA VAL A 333 7.54 -14.27 -8.36
C VAL A 333 6.29 -14.10 -7.48
N GLY A 334 6.41 -13.24 -6.47
CA GLY A 334 5.31 -12.91 -5.55
C GLY A 334 4.33 -11.86 -6.06
N GLN A 335 3.98 -11.88 -7.34
CA GLN A 335 3.02 -10.92 -7.92
C GLN A 335 1.57 -11.29 -7.57
N ARG A 336 0.74 -10.31 -7.21
CA ARG A 336 -0.71 -10.54 -7.02
C ARG A 336 -1.54 -9.60 -7.89
N ALA A 337 -2.69 -10.09 -8.34
CA ALA A 337 -3.64 -9.34 -9.17
C ALA A 337 -4.13 -8.05 -8.48
N TYR A 338 -4.32 -8.09 -7.17
CA TYR A 338 -4.92 -6.99 -6.42
C TYR A 338 -3.96 -5.83 -6.07
N GLU A 339 -2.69 -5.90 -6.47
CA GLU A 339 -1.71 -4.83 -6.18
C GLU A 339 -1.93 -3.55 -7.00
N SER A 340 -2.37 -3.69 -8.26
CA SER A 340 -2.64 -2.58 -9.18
C SER A 340 -3.46 -3.05 -10.37
N LEU A 341 -4.07 -2.12 -11.11
CA LEU A 341 -4.84 -2.43 -12.33
C LEU A 341 -4.01 -3.18 -13.39
N ASP A 342 -2.73 -2.85 -13.54
CA ASP A 342 -1.85 -3.53 -14.50
C ASP A 342 -1.59 -4.98 -14.08
N ARG A 343 -1.40 -5.22 -12.78
CA ARG A 343 -1.24 -6.57 -12.23
C ARG A 343 -2.53 -7.37 -12.29
N ALA A 344 -3.69 -6.72 -12.13
CA ALA A 344 -5.00 -7.36 -12.26
C ALA A 344 -5.28 -7.85 -13.69
N ARG A 345 -4.68 -7.19 -14.69
CA ARG A 345 -4.74 -7.59 -16.11
C ARG A 345 -3.61 -8.55 -16.50
N SER A 346 -2.60 -8.69 -15.67
CA SER A 346 -1.45 -9.55 -15.97
C SER A 346 -1.86 -11.03 -15.83
N PRO A 347 -1.47 -11.90 -16.78
CA PRO A 347 -1.73 -13.33 -16.67
C PRO A 347 -0.89 -13.94 -15.55
N ARG A 348 -1.29 -15.14 -15.09
CA ARG A 348 -0.55 -15.91 -14.06
C ARG A 348 0.80 -16.44 -14.55
N ILE A 349 0.97 -16.58 -15.87
CA ILE A 349 2.18 -17.01 -16.56
C ILE A 349 2.47 -15.97 -17.65
N TRP A 350 3.71 -15.50 -17.74
CA TRP A 350 4.12 -14.61 -18.82
C TRP A 350 5.60 -14.79 -19.15
N ARG A 351 5.96 -14.38 -20.37
CA ARG A 351 7.36 -14.24 -20.78
C ARG A 351 7.82 -12.81 -20.51
N ASN A 352 9.02 -12.65 -19.95
CA ASN A 352 9.57 -11.32 -19.72
C ASN A 352 9.80 -10.60 -21.07
N LYS A 353 9.35 -9.35 -21.20
CA LYS A 353 9.44 -8.57 -22.44
C LYS A 353 10.88 -8.24 -22.85
N TRP A 354 11.75 -8.02 -21.87
CA TRP A 354 13.12 -7.54 -22.08
C TRP A 354 14.14 -8.67 -22.09
N ILE A 355 13.85 -9.77 -21.38
CA ILE A 355 14.70 -10.97 -21.32
C ILE A 355 13.82 -12.18 -21.66
N PRO A 356 13.51 -12.43 -22.95
CA PRO A 356 12.51 -13.43 -23.36
C PRO A 356 12.81 -14.87 -22.92
N THR A 357 14.06 -15.16 -22.54
CA THR A 357 14.48 -16.45 -21.99
C THR A 357 13.91 -16.71 -20.58
N ILE A 358 13.44 -15.67 -19.89
CA ILE A 358 12.76 -15.74 -18.58
C ILE A 358 11.26 -15.97 -18.80
N ILE A 359 10.77 -17.11 -18.30
CA ILE A 359 9.34 -17.35 -18.13
C ILE A 359 9.00 -17.16 -16.66
N SER A 360 8.09 -16.24 -16.36
CA SER A 360 7.68 -15.92 -14.99
C SER A 360 6.32 -16.51 -14.68
N ILE A 361 6.18 -17.05 -13.47
CA ILE A 361 4.92 -17.56 -12.92
C ILE A 361 4.67 -16.97 -11.54
N SER A 362 3.39 -16.77 -11.20
CA SER A 362 2.98 -16.42 -9.83
C SER A 362 2.06 -17.49 -9.23
N PRO A 363 2.53 -18.25 -8.23
CA PRO A 363 1.68 -19.24 -7.54
C PRO A 363 0.53 -18.57 -6.78
N ILE A 364 0.72 -17.32 -6.35
CA ILE A 364 -0.20 -16.55 -5.50
C ILE A 364 -0.97 -15.46 -6.25
N GLN A 365 -1.02 -15.49 -7.58
CA GLN A 365 -1.61 -14.42 -8.41
C GLN A 365 -3.01 -13.96 -7.95
N TYR A 366 -3.83 -14.88 -7.45
CA TYR A 366 -5.22 -14.61 -7.03
C TYR A 366 -5.42 -14.58 -5.50
N TRP A 367 -4.33 -14.57 -4.72
CA TRP A 367 -4.39 -14.47 -3.26
C TRP A 367 -4.58 -13.01 -2.84
N ASN A 368 -5.51 -12.73 -1.92
CA ASN A 368 -5.63 -11.41 -1.31
C ASN A 368 -4.62 -11.28 -0.15
N GLN A 369 -4.43 -10.07 0.38
CA GLN A 369 -3.47 -9.85 1.47
C GLN A 369 -3.84 -10.61 2.74
N LEU A 370 -5.13 -10.82 3.02
CA LEU A 370 -5.58 -11.60 4.17
C LEU A 370 -5.03 -13.02 4.09
N ALA A 371 -5.15 -13.69 2.93
CA ALA A 371 -4.60 -15.02 2.72
C ALA A 371 -3.08 -15.07 2.88
N ILE A 372 -2.37 -14.06 2.34
CA ILE A 372 -0.91 -13.94 2.48
C ILE A 372 -0.50 -13.85 3.94
N TRP A 373 -1.14 -12.99 4.72
CA TRP A 373 -0.82 -12.82 6.13
C TRP A 373 -1.22 -14.03 6.97
N LEU A 374 -2.40 -14.62 6.74
CA LEU A 374 -2.80 -15.85 7.43
C LEU A 374 -1.83 -17.00 7.15
N TYR A 375 -1.33 -17.13 5.92
CA TYR A 375 -0.30 -18.10 5.59
C TYR A 375 1.00 -17.84 6.35
N ILE A 376 1.46 -16.59 6.39
CA ILE A 376 2.66 -16.18 7.13
C ILE A 376 2.53 -16.53 8.62
N PHE A 377 1.40 -16.19 9.24
CA PHE A 377 1.18 -16.45 10.67
C PHE A 377 1.06 -17.94 10.97
N ARG A 378 0.28 -18.69 10.17
CA ARG A 378 0.12 -20.14 10.33
C ARG A 378 1.45 -20.88 10.26
N ASN A 379 2.32 -20.49 9.33
CA ASN A 379 3.63 -21.11 9.13
C ASN A 379 4.74 -20.44 9.95
N LYS A 380 4.41 -19.47 10.82
CA LYS A 380 5.37 -18.73 11.66
C LYS A 380 6.56 -18.14 10.87
N LEU A 381 6.28 -17.64 9.65
CA LEU A 381 7.31 -17.06 8.79
C LEU A 381 7.73 -15.68 9.29
N LYS A 382 9.03 -15.38 9.25
CA LYS A 382 9.55 -14.06 9.63
C LYS A 382 9.38 -13.09 8.46
N ALA A 383 8.33 -12.29 8.50
CA ALA A 383 8.14 -11.20 7.56
C ALA A 383 9.16 -10.06 7.82
N ASN A 384 9.42 -9.27 6.78
CA ASN A 384 10.28 -8.09 6.89
C ASN A 384 9.76 -7.14 7.98
N PRO A 385 10.61 -6.69 8.92
CA PRO A 385 10.19 -5.87 10.06
C PRO A 385 9.51 -4.56 9.66
N LEU A 386 9.81 -4.03 8.46
CA LEU A 386 9.24 -2.79 7.96
C LEU A 386 7.70 -2.82 7.86
N TYR A 387 7.09 -3.98 7.65
CA TYR A 387 5.63 -4.12 7.65
C TYR A 387 5.00 -3.71 9.00
N TYR A 388 5.71 -3.93 10.10
CA TYR A 388 5.26 -3.56 11.45
C TYR A 388 5.55 -2.10 11.79
N THR A 389 6.22 -1.36 10.90
CA THR A 389 6.58 0.07 11.09
C THR A 389 5.82 1.03 10.17
N GLY A 390 4.82 0.51 9.43
CA GLY A 390 3.90 1.32 8.60
C GLY A 390 4.04 1.12 7.10
N PHE A 391 4.96 0.27 6.63
CA PHE A 391 5.09 -0.01 5.19
C PHE A 391 4.06 -1.05 4.73
N ASP A 392 3.29 -0.74 3.68
CA ASP A 392 2.39 -1.70 3.05
C ASP A 392 3.07 -2.47 1.89
N ARG A 393 4.14 -1.89 1.34
CA ARG A 393 4.96 -2.45 0.27
C ARG A 393 6.43 -2.19 0.57
N ILE A 394 7.26 -3.18 0.32
CA ILE A 394 8.71 -3.07 0.42
C ILE A 394 9.31 -2.78 -0.95
N GLY A 395 10.26 -1.86 -0.99
CA GLY A 395 11.04 -1.48 -2.17
C GLY A 395 11.92 -0.27 -1.86
N CYS A 396 12.38 0.41 -2.92
CA CYS A 396 13.30 1.52 -2.80
C CYS A 396 12.73 2.66 -1.92
N TYR A 397 13.52 3.18 -0.98
CA TYR A 397 13.04 4.11 0.07
C TYR A 397 12.52 5.46 -0.48
N MET A 398 12.90 5.82 -1.70
CA MET A 398 12.52 7.06 -2.40
C MET A 398 11.72 6.79 -3.69
N CYS A 399 11.03 5.65 -3.77
CA CYS A 399 10.29 5.26 -4.96
C CYS A 399 9.19 6.30 -5.30
N PRO A 400 9.11 6.83 -6.53
CA PRO A 400 8.05 7.78 -6.90
C PRO A 400 6.65 7.18 -6.84
N ALA A 401 6.53 5.85 -6.85
CA ALA A 401 5.25 5.15 -6.69
C ALA A 401 4.78 5.06 -5.22
N SER A 402 5.65 5.35 -4.25
CA SER A 402 5.32 5.41 -2.83
C SER A 402 4.48 6.64 -2.50
N ARG A 403 3.90 6.62 -1.30
CA ARG A 403 3.01 7.67 -0.77
C ARG A 403 3.80 8.65 0.07
N LEU A 404 3.30 9.88 0.20
CA LEU A 404 3.88 10.86 1.11
C LEU A 404 3.81 10.37 2.56
N ALA A 405 2.72 9.70 2.94
CA ALA A 405 2.61 9.08 4.26
C ALA A 405 3.77 8.10 4.55
N GLU A 406 4.17 7.30 3.55
CA GLU A 406 5.30 6.37 3.66
C GLU A 406 6.64 7.11 3.72
N PHE A 407 6.79 8.22 2.98
CA PHE A 407 7.98 9.05 3.08
C PHE A 407 8.15 9.70 4.46
N GLU A 408 7.07 10.07 5.15
CA GLU A 408 7.16 10.55 6.54
C GLU A 408 7.69 9.46 7.49
N VAL A 409 7.34 8.19 7.25
CA VAL A 409 7.94 7.07 7.98
C VAL A 409 9.45 7.01 7.70
N VAL A 410 9.87 7.07 6.43
CA VAL A 410 11.30 7.06 6.05
C VAL A 410 12.06 8.25 6.64
N LYS A 411 11.50 9.46 6.61
CA LYS A 411 12.08 10.66 7.23
C LYS A 411 12.36 10.45 8.71
N LYS A 412 11.42 9.83 9.42
CA LYS A 412 11.50 9.58 10.86
C LYS A 412 12.49 8.47 11.21
N THR A 413 12.48 7.36 10.46
CA THR A 413 13.26 6.17 10.79
C THR A 413 14.65 6.14 10.15
N HIS A 414 14.81 6.79 9.00
CA HIS A 414 16.03 6.81 8.20
C HIS A 414 16.40 8.22 7.73
N PRO A 415 16.59 9.18 8.65
CA PRO A 415 16.82 10.58 8.30
C PRO A 415 18.04 10.76 7.40
N THR A 416 19.12 10.01 7.60
CA THR A 416 20.33 10.10 6.77
C THR A 416 20.08 9.74 5.31
N LEU A 417 19.34 8.64 5.04
CA LEU A 417 18.98 8.23 3.68
C LEU A 417 18.04 9.25 3.03
N TRP A 418 17.05 9.72 3.79
CA TRP A 418 16.11 10.72 3.30
C TRP A 418 16.79 12.07 3.01
N ASN A 419 17.62 12.57 3.91
CA ASN A 419 18.29 13.87 3.78
C ASN A 419 19.19 13.91 2.54
N LYS A 420 19.86 12.81 2.20
CA LYS A 420 20.62 12.70 0.95
C LYS A 420 19.73 12.91 -0.27
N TRP A 421 18.56 12.25 -0.30
CA TRP A 421 17.59 12.38 -1.38
C TRP A 421 16.93 13.76 -1.42
N GLU A 422 16.49 14.27 -0.29
CA GLU A 422 15.83 15.57 -0.17
C GLU A 422 16.76 16.72 -0.55
N SER A 423 18.04 16.65 -0.16
CA SER A 423 19.06 17.60 -0.59
C SER A 423 19.24 17.61 -2.10
N PHE A 424 19.24 16.44 -2.74
CA PHE A 424 19.27 16.34 -4.20
C PHE A 424 18.02 16.97 -4.82
N LEU A 425 16.83 16.67 -4.30
CA LEU A 425 15.58 17.25 -4.78
C LEU A 425 15.56 18.77 -4.69
N TYR A 426 16.04 19.37 -3.59
CA TYR A 426 16.08 20.83 -3.47
C TYR A 426 17.10 21.47 -4.42
N LYS A 427 18.27 20.85 -4.62
CA LYS A 427 19.24 21.30 -5.63
C LYS A 427 18.63 21.26 -7.03
N TRP A 428 17.91 20.18 -7.36
CA TRP A 428 17.22 20.04 -8.63
C TRP A 428 16.08 21.05 -8.77
N ALA A 429 15.29 21.26 -7.72
CA ALA A 429 14.18 22.21 -7.70
C ALA A 429 14.68 23.63 -8.01
N LYS A 430 15.79 24.05 -7.40
CA LYS A 430 16.43 25.35 -7.69
C LYS A 430 16.86 25.45 -9.16
N ARG A 431 17.44 24.39 -9.71
CA ARG A 431 17.90 24.33 -11.11
C ARG A 431 16.78 24.55 -12.12
N ILE A 432 15.58 24.07 -11.83
CA ILE A 432 14.41 24.12 -12.73
C ILE A 432 13.42 25.22 -12.35
N ASN A 433 13.82 26.12 -11.43
CA ASN A 433 12.98 27.16 -10.84
C ASN A 433 11.63 26.65 -10.29
N ALA A 434 11.65 25.50 -9.61
CA ALA A 434 10.48 24.92 -8.97
C ALA A 434 10.26 25.46 -7.55
N PRO A 435 9.00 25.63 -7.11
CA PRO A 435 8.69 26.06 -5.76
C PRO A 435 9.07 24.97 -4.73
N LYS A 436 9.23 25.35 -3.46
CA LYS A 436 9.55 24.43 -2.36
C LYS A 436 8.55 23.27 -2.27
N GLU A 437 7.29 23.54 -2.56
CA GLU A 437 6.18 22.59 -2.58
C GLU A 437 6.35 21.48 -3.61
N TRP A 438 7.18 21.69 -4.63
CA TRP A 438 7.55 20.63 -5.55
C TRP A 438 8.22 19.45 -4.83
N VAL A 439 9.02 19.74 -3.81
CA VAL A 439 9.64 18.76 -2.92
C VAL A 439 8.67 18.34 -1.82
N THR A 440 8.12 19.28 -1.04
CA THR A 440 7.35 18.95 0.17
C THR A 440 6.02 18.25 -0.09
N LEU A 441 5.35 18.56 -1.21
CA LEU A 441 4.13 17.86 -1.65
C LEU A 441 4.43 16.71 -2.63
N GLY A 442 5.72 16.38 -2.83
CA GLY A 442 6.17 15.31 -3.71
C GLY A 442 5.64 15.42 -5.13
N LEU A 443 5.61 16.63 -5.70
CA LEU A 443 5.16 16.86 -7.08
C LEU A 443 6.15 16.31 -8.11
N TRP A 444 7.42 16.16 -7.74
CA TRP A 444 8.46 15.48 -8.52
C TRP A 444 8.08 14.04 -8.91
N ARG A 445 7.16 13.39 -8.17
CA ARG A 445 6.67 12.04 -8.46
C ARG A 445 5.88 11.94 -9.78
N TRP A 446 5.61 13.05 -10.46
CA TRP A 446 5.06 13.06 -11.82
C TRP A 446 5.81 14.07 -12.66
N LEU A 447 6.29 13.64 -13.82
CA LEU A 447 6.84 14.55 -14.82
C LEU A 447 5.69 15.31 -15.49
N GLY A 448 4.76 14.58 -16.10
CA GLY A 448 3.60 15.12 -16.78
C GLY A 448 2.43 15.51 -15.85
N PRO A 449 1.29 15.93 -16.44
CA PRO A 449 0.09 16.23 -15.70
C PRO A 449 -0.58 14.96 -15.17
N ALA A 450 -0.93 14.95 -13.88
CA ALA A 450 -1.70 13.89 -13.25
C ALA A 450 -2.76 14.47 -12.31
N THR A 451 -3.91 13.81 -12.16
CA THR A 451 -4.98 14.30 -11.28
C THR A 451 -4.49 14.58 -9.85
N PRO A 452 -3.76 13.66 -9.17
CA PRO A 452 -3.22 13.96 -7.84
C PRO A 452 -2.26 15.16 -7.84
N LYS A 453 -1.36 15.28 -8.83
CA LYS A 453 -0.44 16.43 -8.97
C LYS A 453 -1.22 17.75 -9.11
N LYS A 454 -2.28 17.78 -9.91
CA LYS A 454 -3.14 18.98 -10.07
C LYS A 454 -3.85 19.38 -8.77
N VAL A 455 -4.28 18.41 -7.97
CA VAL A 455 -4.95 18.68 -6.68
C VAL A 455 -3.93 19.16 -5.64
N LEU A 456 -2.77 18.52 -5.54
CA LEU A 456 -1.69 18.90 -4.62
C LEU A 456 -1.16 20.31 -4.93
N ALA A 457 -0.93 20.61 -6.21
CA ALA A 457 -0.45 21.91 -6.66
C ALA A 457 -1.56 22.96 -6.78
N LYS A 458 -2.67 22.87 -6.01
CA LYS A 458 -3.79 23.81 -6.14
C LYS A 458 -3.37 25.28 -5.96
N LYS A 459 -2.38 25.56 -5.12
CA LYS A 459 -1.79 26.90 -4.91
C LYS A 459 -0.70 27.26 -5.93
N HIS A 460 -0.23 26.29 -6.72
CA HIS A 460 0.88 26.39 -7.67
C HIS A 460 0.47 25.85 -9.04
N ARG A 461 -0.74 26.21 -9.50
CA ARG A 461 -1.33 25.66 -10.74
C ARG A 461 -0.51 26.03 -11.98
N GLU A 462 0.06 27.23 -11.99
CA GLU A 462 0.91 27.73 -13.07
C GLU A 462 2.12 26.83 -13.28
N PHE A 463 2.72 26.36 -12.18
CA PHE A 463 3.81 25.39 -12.23
C PHE A 463 3.35 24.08 -12.91
N VAL A 464 2.20 23.51 -12.57
CA VAL A 464 1.74 22.27 -13.23
C VAL A 464 1.37 22.47 -14.71
N GLY A 465 0.92 23.67 -15.09
CA GLY A 465 0.62 24.02 -16.49
C GLY A 465 1.86 24.00 -17.39
N LYS A 466 3.00 24.44 -16.87
CA LYS A 466 4.28 24.58 -17.59
C LYS A 466 5.16 23.32 -17.58
N TRP A 467 4.56 22.12 -17.49
CA TRP A 467 5.33 20.87 -17.39
C TRP A 467 6.27 20.60 -18.59
N ARG A 468 5.94 21.10 -19.78
CA ARG A 468 6.81 21.00 -20.97
C ARG A 468 8.05 21.89 -20.86
N GLU A 469 7.88 23.10 -20.32
CA GLU A 469 9.00 24.00 -20.04
C GLU A 469 9.89 23.39 -18.95
N GLN A 470 9.31 22.79 -17.91
CA GLN A 470 10.08 22.01 -16.92
C GLN A 470 10.84 20.88 -17.58
N TYR A 471 10.19 20.11 -18.45
CA TYR A 471 10.85 19.00 -19.14
C TYR A 471 11.97 19.48 -20.07
N ARG A 472 11.78 20.57 -20.81
CA ARG A 472 12.84 21.20 -21.62
C ARG A 472 13.96 21.71 -20.73
N ALA A 473 13.65 22.42 -19.66
CA ALA A 473 14.63 22.82 -18.65
C ALA A 473 15.31 21.61 -17.97
N TRP A 474 14.78 20.38 -18.07
CA TRP A 474 15.50 19.17 -17.65
C TRP A 474 16.44 18.66 -18.77
N LEU A 475 16.05 18.78 -20.04
CA LEU A 475 16.79 18.30 -21.22
C LEU A 475 17.89 19.27 -21.72
N ASP A 476 17.61 20.58 -21.77
CA ASP A 476 18.49 21.66 -22.26
C ASP A 476 19.76 21.82 -21.42
N MET A 477 19.92 20.97 -20.40
CA MET A 477 21.00 21.01 -19.44
C MET A 477 22.25 20.25 -19.86
N TYR A 478 22.19 19.49 -20.97
CA TYR A 478 23.32 18.72 -21.52
C TYR A 478 23.22 18.57 -23.05
N ILE A 479 22.98 19.65 -23.81
CA ILE A 479 23.55 19.66 -25.16
C ILE A 479 25.06 19.71 -24.94
N VAL A 480 25.69 18.54 -24.90
CA VAL A 480 27.12 18.46 -25.15
C VAL A 480 27.23 18.83 -26.63
N GLU A 481 27.73 20.02 -26.93
CA GLU A 481 28.21 20.31 -28.27
C GLU A 481 29.38 19.37 -28.54
N THR A 482 29.08 18.17 -29.05
CA THR A 482 30.09 17.39 -29.75
C THR A 482 30.31 18.12 -31.05
N SER A 483 31.37 18.93 -31.10
CA SER A 483 32.01 19.25 -32.36
C SER A 483 32.46 17.92 -32.95
N ILE A 484 31.68 17.39 -33.89
CA ILE A 484 32.21 16.43 -34.84
C ILE A 484 33.19 17.25 -35.66
N SER A 485 34.47 17.21 -35.27
CA SER A 485 35.53 17.65 -36.16
C SER A 485 35.40 16.78 -37.40
N ASP A 486 35.06 17.39 -38.53
CA ASP A 486 35.26 16.80 -39.85
C ASP A 486 36.77 16.64 -40.05
N GLU A 487 37.36 15.62 -39.43
CA GLU A 487 38.68 15.11 -39.83
C GLU A 487 38.48 14.38 -41.16
N LYS A 488 38.72 15.15 -42.22
CA LYS A 488 39.12 14.64 -43.53
C LYS A 488 40.56 14.14 -43.50
#